data_AF-A0A6L9EC19-F1
#
_entry.id   AF-A0A6L9EC19-F1
#
_cell.length_a   1.000
_cell.length_b   1.000
_cell.length_c   1.000
_cell.angle_alpha   90.00
_cell.angle_beta   90.00
_cell.angle_gamma   90.00
#
_symmetry.space_group_name_H-M   'P 1'
#
loop_
_entity.id
_entity.type
_entity.pdbx_description
1 polymer ?
#
loop_
_entity_poly.entity_id
_entity_poly.type
_entity_poly.pdbx_seq_one_letter_code
_entity_poly.pdbx_strand_id
1 'polypeptide(L)'
;MKKLLLGILAIGLTIQSYSQVVKTEKLSEVVVYATNYKYLNNVNTQEVASIPVQMLERKVASYDIKNSDIYHDEYDYYEVAFYIPEGKILAAYDKDGQLMRTAEKFRDINLPNTVKKAVLDRFPGWTITKDIYLVNYHDKKGVTKKYKLKLVNGDKVLRVKTDASGNFL
;
A
#
# COMPACT_ATOMS: atom_id res chain seq x y z
N MET A 1 -5.08 58.10 -40.17
CA MET A 1 -5.68 57.05 -39.32
C MET A 1 -5.30 55.63 -39.73
N LYS A 2 -5.46 55.22 -41.01
CA LYS A 2 -5.08 53.85 -41.46
C LYS A 2 -3.61 53.46 -41.24
N LYS A 3 -2.66 54.41 -41.45
CA LYS A 3 -1.22 54.17 -41.21
C LYS A 3 -0.86 54.01 -39.73
N LEU A 4 -1.64 54.60 -38.84
CA LEU A 4 -1.44 54.52 -37.38
C LEU A 4 -1.94 53.17 -36.83
N LEU A 5 -3.08 52.70 -37.35
CA LEU A 5 -3.67 51.39 -37.05
C LEU A 5 -2.75 50.23 -37.46
N LEU A 6 -2.09 50.33 -38.63
CA LEU A 6 -1.11 49.34 -39.10
C LEU A 6 0.13 49.26 -38.20
N GLY A 7 0.58 50.40 -37.64
CA GLY A 7 1.70 50.43 -36.70
C GLY A 7 1.37 49.75 -35.37
N ILE A 8 0.18 50.01 -34.82
CA ILE A 8 -0.28 49.39 -33.57
C ILE A 8 -0.45 47.87 -33.73
N LEU A 9 -0.95 47.42 -34.89
CA LEU A 9 -1.07 45.99 -35.20
C LEU A 9 0.30 45.29 -35.27
N ALA A 10 1.31 45.94 -35.86
CA ALA A 10 2.66 45.39 -35.93
C ALA A 10 3.34 45.26 -34.56
N ILE A 11 3.08 46.21 -33.65
CA ILE A 11 3.62 46.16 -32.28
C ILE A 11 2.91 45.09 -31.43
N GLY A 12 1.61 44.86 -31.63
CA GLY A 12 0.87 43.80 -30.92
C GLY A 12 1.33 42.38 -31.27
N LEU A 13 1.83 42.16 -32.49
CA LEU A 13 2.29 40.84 -32.97
C LEU A 13 3.66 40.43 -32.42
N THR A 14 4.54 41.36 -32.04
CA THR A 14 5.89 41.03 -31.56
C THR A 14 5.93 40.60 -30.09
N ILE A 15 4.87 40.89 -29.32
CA ILE A 15 4.78 40.59 -27.87
C ILE A 15 4.62 39.09 -27.60
N GLN A 16 4.16 38.29 -28.58
CA GLN A 16 3.98 36.84 -28.41
C GLN A 16 5.29 36.05 -28.44
N SER A 17 6.40 36.67 -28.86
CA SER A 17 7.72 36.03 -29.02
C SER A 17 8.36 35.58 -27.69
N TYR A 18 7.88 36.08 -26.54
CA TYR A 18 8.48 35.83 -25.22
C TYR A 18 7.70 34.85 -24.33
N SER A 19 6.65 34.19 -24.82
CA SER A 19 5.75 33.39 -23.97
C SER A 19 6.13 31.91 -23.77
N GLN A 20 7.25 31.41 -24.33
CA GLN A 20 7.55 29.97 -24.31
C GLN A 20 8.97 29.60 -23.85
N VAL A 21 9.48 30.24 -22.80
CA VAL A 21 10.54 29.60 -22.00
C VAL A 21 9.86 28.75 -20.93
N VAL A 22 9.36 27.58 -21.33
CA VAL A 22 8.95 26.55 -20.38
C VAL A 22 10.24 26.02 -19.77
N LYS A 23 10.65 26.55 -18.63
CA LYS A 23 11.62 25.85 -17.77
C LYS A 23 10.93 24.57 -17.33
N THR A 24 11.28 23.47 -17.97
CA THR A 24 10.94 22.14 -17.45
C THR A 24 11.71 21.99 -16.15
N GLU A 25 11.09 22.38 -15.04
CA GLU A 25 11.48 21.97 -13.70
C GLU A 25 11.46 20.44 -13.71
N LYS A 26 12.61 19.80 -13.95
CA LYS A 26 12.78 18.41 -13.60
C LYS A 26 12.64 18.38 -12.09
N LEU A 27 11.46 18.00 -11.60
CA LEU A 27 11.29 17.56 -10.23
C LEU A 27 12.44 16.58 -9.98
N SER A 28 13.25 16.85 -8.96
CA SER A 28 14.27 15.90 -8.55
C SER A 28 13.58 14.56 -8.39
N GLU A 29 14.13 13.53 -9.03
CA GLU A 29 13.66 12.18 -8.81
C GLU A 29 13.96 11.89 -7.33
N VAL A 30 12.95 12.05 -6.48
CA VAL A 30 13.04 11.63 -5.09
C VAL A 30 13.02 10.11 -5.17
N VAL A 31 14.22 9.53 -5.22
CA VAL A 31 14.39 8.10 -4.98
C VAL A 31 14.06 7.90 -3.51
N VAL A 32 12.77 7.67 -3.24
CA VAL A 32 12.31 7.21 -1.93
C VAL A 32 12.84 5.78 -1.80
N TYR A 33 14.09 5.64 -1.34
CA TYR A 33 14.50 4.40 -0.73
C TYR A 33 13.59 4.24 0.49
N ALA A 34 12.53 3.45 0.36
CA ALA A 34 11.88 2.95 1.55
C ALA A 34 12.98 2.27 2.36
N THR A 35 13.32 2.83 3.53
CA THR A 35 14.33 2.29 4.44
C THR A 35 14.09 0.78 4.65
N ASN A 36 12.82 0.38 4.58
CA ASN A 36 12.34 -0.98 4.74
C ASN A 36 11.86 -1.64 3.41
N TYR A 37 12.60 -1.47 2.31
CA TYR A 37 12.25 -2.06 1.00
C TYR A 37 12.12 -3.60 1.04
N LYS A 38 12.91 -4.28 1.89
CA LYS A 38 12.83 -5.73 2.08
C LYS A 38 11.43 -6.15 2.51
N TYR A 39 10.80 -5.39 3.39
CA TYR A 39 9.42 -5.65 3.82
C TYR A 39 8.45 -5.55 2.64
N LEU A 40 8.47 -4.44 1.89
CA LEU A 40 7.60 -4.23 0.72
C LEU A 40 7.74 -5.36 -0.31
N ASN A 41 8.98 -5.80 -0.58
CA ASN A 41 9.23 -6.90 -1.50
C ASN A 41 8.67 -8.24 -1.01
N ASN A 42 8.69 -8.48 0.31
CA ASN A 42 8.15 -9.72 0.89
C ASN A 42 6.62 -9.70 0.93
N VAL A 43 5.99 -8.59 1.32
CA VAL A 43 4.53 -8.52 1.42
C VAL A 43 3.84 -8.41 0.08
N ASN A 44 4.53 -7.98 -0.98
CA ASN A 44 3.99 -7.96 -2.34
C ASN A 44 3.43 -9.33 -2.74
N THR A 45 2.19 -9.35 -3.22
CA THR A 45 1.46 -10.56 -3.62
C THR A 45 1.60 -10.91 -5.10
N GLN A 46 2.29 -10.12 -5.92
CA GLN A 46 2.31 -10.16 -7.40
C GLN A 46 0.93 -9.94 -8.06
N GLU A 47 -0.15 -10.37 -7.42
CA GLU A 47 -1.52 -9.94 -7.71
C GLU A 47 -1.80 -8.54 -7.16
N VAL A 48 -2.77 -7.84 -7.78
CA VAL A 48 -3.20 -6.50 -7.40
C VAL A 48 -3.74 -6.52 -5.96
N ALA A 49 -2.87 -6.17 -5.01
CA ALA A 49 -3.25 -5.99 -3.62
C ALA A 49 -4.29 -4.86 -3.49
N SER A 50 -5.18 -4.96 -2.50
CA SER A 50 -6.19 -3.92 -2.27
C SER A 50 -5.51 -2.58 -1.94
N ILE A 51 -6.07 -1.47 -2.43
CA ILE A 51 -5.52 -0.12 -2.19
C ILE A 51 -5.27 0.15 -0.69
N PRO A 52 -6.21 -0.19 0.23
CA PRO A 52 -5.99 0.00 1.68
C PRO A 52 -4.77 -0.75 2.23
N VAL A 53 -4.50 -1.96 1.70
CA VAL A 53 -3.34 -2.78 2.07
C VAL A 53 -2.06 -2.08 1.63
N GLN A 54 -1.94 -1.77 0.34
CA GLN A 54 -0.74 -1.14 -0.21
C GLN A 54 -0.44 0.21 0.44
N MET A 55 -1.47 0.99 0.74
CA MET A 55 -1.32 2.29 1.39
C MET A 55 -0.72 2.15 2.79
N LEU A 56 -1.24 1.24 3.62
CA LEU A 56 -0.71 1.01 4.96
C LEU A 56 0.71 0.41 4.94
N GLU A 57 0.95 -0.58 4.08
CA GLU A 57 2.27 -1.20 3.92
C GLU A 57 3.33 -0.16 3.50
N ARG A 58 3.01 0.72 2.54
CA ARG A 58 3.90 1.82 2.14
C ARG A 58 4.17 2.79 3.29
N LYS A 59 3.15 3.15 4.05
CA LYS A 59 3.29 4.05 5.21
C LYS A 59 4.20 3.45 6.28
N VAL A 60 4.06 2.15 6.55
CA VAL A 60 4.94 1.40 7.46
C VAL A 60 6.37 1.36 6.93
N ALA A 61 6.55 1.12 5.64
CA ALA A 61 7.87 1.00 5.04
C ALA A 61 8.64 2.33 5.00
N SER A 62 7.93 3.45 4.88
CA SER A 62 8.49 4.81 4.84
C SER A 62 8.54 5.49 6.21
N TYR A 63 8.09 4.83 7.28
CA TYR A 63 8.06 5.46 8.60
C TYR A 63 9.48 5.62 9.14
N ASP A 64 9.82 6.85 9.51
CA ASP A 64 11.12 7.22 10.04
C ASP A 64 11.03 7.39 11.55
N ILE A 65 11.44 6.34 12.29
CA ILE A 65 11.42 6.37 13.75
C ILE A 65 12.41 7.41 14.31
N LYS A 66 13.56 7.63 13.65
CA LYS A 66 14.64 8.49 14.18
C LYS A 66 14.25 9.95 14.21
N ASN A 67 13.33 10.36 13.34
CA ASN A 67 12.79 11.71 13.27
C ASN A 67 11.39 11.81 13.91
N SER A 68 11.00 10.84 14.74
CA SER A 68 9.69 10.84 15.43
C SER A 68 9.79 11.31 16.88
N ASP A 69 8.71 11.88 17.40
CA ASP A 69 8.63 12.39 18.78
C ASP A 69 8.77 11.29 19.85
N ILE A 70 8.60 10.02 19.46
CA ILE A 70 8.68 8.86 20.36
C ILE A 70 10.10 8.29 20.46
N TYR A 71 11.07 8.83 19.71
CA TYR A 71 12.44 8.34 19.67
C TYR A 71 13.24 8.78 20.89
N HIS A 72 13.81 7.80 21.58
CA HIS A 72 14.75 7.96 22.69
C HIS A 72 15.87 6.93 22.56
N ASP A 73 17.12 7.38 22.58
CA ASP A 73 18.30 6.55 22.34
C ASP A 73 18.48 5.38 23.36
N GLU A 74 17.76 5.42 24.47
CA GLU A 74 17.69 4.36 25.49
C GLU A 74 16.90 3.11 25.08
N TYR A 75 16.04 3.18 24.05
CA TYR A 75 15.19 2.05 23.65
C TYR A 75 15.81 1.19 22.55
N ASP A 76 15.80 -0.13 22.77
CA ASP A 76 16.29 -1.12 21.79
C ASP A 76 15.36 -1.26 20.57
N TYR A 77 14.06 -1.07 20.75
CA TYR A 77 13.06 -1.17 19.70
C TYR A 77 11.81 -0.34 20.01
N TYR A 78 11.02 -0.09 18.95
CA TYR A 78 9.80 0.72 18.98
C TYR A 78 8.65 -0.03 18.33
N GLU A 79 7.50 -0.04 18.98
CA GLU A 79 6.26 -0.58 18.41
C GLU A 79 5.31 0.55 18.02
N VAL A 80 4.94 0.59 16.74
CA VAL A 80 4.10 1.63 16.15
C VAL A 80 2.88 0.99 15.51
N ALA A 81 1.70 1.46 15.92
CA ALA A 81 0.42 1.00 15.38
C ALA A 81 -0.08 1.96 14.30
N PHE A 82 -0.28 1.44 13.10
CA PHE A 82 -0.90 2.12 11.97
C PHE A 82 -2.29 1.56 11.75
N TYR A 83 -3.28 2.41 11.53
CA TYR A 83 -4.66 1.97 11.36
C TYR A 83 -5.44 2.85 10.39
N ILE A 84 -6.35 2.20 9.68
CA ILE A 84 -7.43 2.76 8.87
C ILE A 84 -8.70 1.91 9.14
N PRO A 85 -9.89 2.32 8.69
CA PRO A 85 -11.11 1.54 8.92
C PRO A 85 -11.01 0.08 8.44
N GLU A 86 -10.33 -0.15 7.31
CA GLU A 86 -10.21 -1.44 6.64
C GLU A 86 -9.11 -2.32 7.24
N GLY A 87 -8.14 -1.76 7.98
CA GLY A 87 -7.01 -2.54 8.46
C GLY A 87 -6.08 -1.85 9.45
N LYS A 88 -5.21 -2.65 10.04
CA LYS A 88 -4.19 -2.21 10.99
C LYS A 88 -2.90 -2.99 10.84
N ILE A 89 -1.78 -2.32 11.09
CA ILE A 89 -0.45 -2.91 11.14
C ILE A 89 0.19 -2.49 12.47
N LEU A 90 0.63 -3.47 13.25
CA LEU A 90 1.56 -3.25 14.36
C LEU A 90 2.95 -3.56 13.85
N ALA A 91 3.82 -2.55 13.79
CA ALA A 91 5.18 -2.65 13.28
C ALA A 91 6.19 -2.48 14.42
N ALA A 92 7.23 -3.31 14.44
CA ALA A 92 8.35 -3.16 15.37
C ALA A 92 9.62 -2.75 14.61
N TYR A 93 10.19 -1.60 14.96
CA TYR A 93 11.44 -1.08 14.40
C TYR A 93 12.56 -1.19 15.43
N ASP A 94 13.78 -1.47 14.98
CA ASP A 94 14.96 -1.35 15.85
C ASP A 94 15.35 0.12 16.06
N LYS A 95 16.32 0.36 16.95
CA LYS A 95 16.92 1.68 17.19
C LYS A 95 17.46 2.37 15.94
N ASP A 96 17.78 1.62 14.90
CA ASP A 96 18.34 2.13 13.64
C ASP A 96 17.26 2.46 12.60
N GLY A 97 15.99 2.20 12.91
CA GLY A 97 14.85 2.42 12.04
C GLY A 97 14.57 1.29 11.06
N GLN A 98 15.21 0.13 11.24
CA GLN A 98 14.95 -1.06 10.45
C GLN A 98 13.73 -1.80 11.00
N LEU A 99 12.81 -2.14 10.10
CA LEU A 99 11.60 -2.88 10.41
C LEU A 99 11.93 -4.35 10.67
N MET A 100 11.74 -4.77 11.92
CA MET A 100 12.04 -6.13 12.36
C MET A 100 10.89 -7.10 12.07
N ARG A 101 9.66 -6.68 12.37
CA ARG A 101 8.45 -7.52 12.25
C ARG A 101 7.17 -6.71 12.12
N THR A 102 6.15 -7.30 11.51
CA THR A 102 4.78 -6.77 11.50
C THR A 102 3.76 -7.82 11.89
N ALA A 103 2.67 -7.37 12.51
CA ALA A 103 1.44 -8.11 12.67
C ALA A 103 0.29 -7.30 12.06
N GLU A 104 -0.28 -7.82 10.97
CA GLU A 104 -1.19 -7.08 10.12
C GLU A 104 -2.54 -7.77 10.04
N LYS A 105 -3.59 -6.95 10.01
CA LYS A 105 -4.96 -7.43 9.88
C LYS A 105 -5.76 -6.46 9.03
N PHE A 106 -6.30 -6.99 7.94
CA PHE A 106 -7.22 -6.29 7.05
C PHE A 106 -8.55 -7.04 6.98
N ARG A 107 -9.61 -6.32 6.64
CA ARG A 107 -10.96 -6.86 6.48
C ARG A 107 -11.47 -6.54 5.09
N ASP A 108 -12.26 -7.46 4.56
CA ASP A 108 -13.07 -7.26 3.35
C ASP A 108 -12.21 -6.77 2.16
N ILE A 109 -11.06 -7.43 1.95
CA ILE A 109 -10.12 -7.09 0.88
C ILE A 109 -10.45 -7.83 -0.41
N ASN A 110 -9.94 -7.32 -1.53
CA ASN A 110 -9.91 -8.09 -2.77
C ASN A 110 -9.00 -9.32 -2.61
N LEU A 111 -9.62 -10.48 -2.40
CA LEU A 111 -8.93 -11.75 -2.23
C LEU A 111 -8.17 -12.16 -3.50
N PRO A 112 -7.05 -12.88 -3.36
CA PRO A 112 -6.34 -13.44 -4.50
C PRO A 112 -7.21 -14.41 -5.31
N ASN A 113 -6.93 -14.50 -6.62
CA ASN A 113 -7.67 -15.41 -7.50
C ASN A 113 -7.49 -16.87 -7.10
N THR A 114 -6.30 -17.25 -6.62
CA THR A 114 -6.01 -18.58 -6.07
C THR A 114 -6.95 -18.96 -4.93
N VAL A 115 -7.18 -18.04 -3.98
CA VAL A 115 -8.07 -18.23 -2.83
C VAL A 115 -9.52 -18.31 -3.27
N LYS A 116 -9.96 -17.39 -4.15
CA LYS A 116 -11.33 -17.39 -4.69
C LYS A 116 -11.64 -18.71 -5.42
N LYS A 117 -10.71 -19.19 -6.24
CA LYS A 117 -10.85 -20.44 -6.98
C LYS A 117 -10.92 -21.65 -6.04
N ALA A 118 -10.02 -21.74 -5.07
CA ALA A 118 -10.03 -22.83 -4.09
C ALA A 118 -11.35 -22.93 -3.31
N VAL A 119 -11.97 -21.78 -2.98
CA VAL A 119 -13.29 -21.74 -2.34
C VAL A 119 -14.39 -22.19 -3.29
N LEU A 120 -14.38 -21.70 -4.54
CA LEU A 120 -15.38 -22.08 -5.55
C LEU A 120 -15.36 -23.59 -5.82
N ASP A 121 -14.16 -24.16 -5.97
CA ASP A 121 -13.98 -25.58 -6.29
C ASP A 121 -14.44 -26.49 -5.13
N ARG A 122 -14.15 -26.09 -3.88
CA ARG A 122 -14.50 -26.90 -2.68
C ARG A 122 -15.92 -26.68 -2.17
N PHE A 123 -16.47 -25.47 -2.34
CA PHE A 123 -17.77 -25.06 -1.81
C PHE A 123 -18.62 -24.41 -2.91
N PRO A 124 -19.00 -25.17 -3.95
CA PRO A 124 -19.79 -24.63 -5.05
C PRO A 124 -21.14 -24.09 -4.55
N GLY A 125 -21.53 -22.92 -5.07
CA GLY A 125 -22.77 -22.23 -4.68
C GLY A 125 -22.72 -21.47 -3.35
N TRP A 126 -21.59 -21.48 -2.64
CA TRP A 126 -21.40 -20.67 -1.42
C TRP A 126 -20.85 -19.29 -1.75
N THR A 127 -21.35 -18.26 -1.08
CA THR A 127 -20.90 -16.87 -1.24
C THR A 127 -19.92 -16.49 -0.13
N ILE A 128 -18.76 -15.94 -0.50
CA ILE A 128 -17.85 -15.28 0.44
C ILE A 128 -18.49 -13.94 0.83
N THR A 129 -18.91 -13.81 2.08
CA THR A 129 -19.60 -12.60 2.57
C THR A 129 -18.71 -11.67 3.40
N LYS A 130 -17.64 -12.21 3.98
CA LYS A 130 -16.63 -11.45 4.74
C LYS A 130 -15.29 -12.15 4.63
N ASP A 131 -14.22 -11.36 4.68
CA ASP A 131 -12.88 -11.88 4.83
C ASP A 131 -12.04 -11.12 5.86
N ILE A 132 -11.05 -11.83 6.39
CA ILE A 132 -9.98 -11.25 7.20
C ILE A 132 -8.67 -11.73 6.60
N TYR A 133 -7.88 -10.79 6.10
CA TYR A 133 -6.52 -11.02 5.63
C TYR A 133 -5.53 -10.73 6.75
N LEU A 134 -4.65 -11.70 7.01
CA LEU A 134 -3.64 -11.63 8.06
C LEU A 134 -2.26 -11.79 7.43
N VAL A 135 -1.37 -10.85 7.73
CA VAL A 135 0.03 -10.88 7.31
C VAL A 135 0.89 -10.82 8.55
N ASN A 136 1.92 -11.66 8.60
CA ASN A 136 3.02 -11.48 9.55
C ASN A 136 4.32 -11.44 8.75
N TYR A 137 5.03 -10.33 8.88
CA TYR A 137 6.39 -10.20 8.38
C TYR A 137 7.38 -10.37 9.52
N HIS A 138 8.52 -10.97 9.21
CA HIS A 138 9.69 -10.98 10.07
C HIS A 138 10.94 -10.93 9.18
N ASP A 139 11.86 -10.02 9.48
CA ASP A 139 13.09 -9.78 8.73
C ASP A 139 13.88 -11.07 8.38
N LYS A 140 13.95 -12.03 9.30
CA LYS A 140 14.68 -13.31 9.17
C LYS A 140 13.83 -14.47 8.68
N LYS A 141 12.51 -14.47 8.95
CA LYS A 141 11.62 -15.61 8.65
C LYS A 141 10.76 -15.40 7.40
N GLY A 142 10.78 -14.21 6.82
CA GLY A 142 9.97 -13.86 5.65
C GLY A 142 8.53 -13.51 6.03
N VAL A 143 7.60 -13.81 5.13
CA VAL A 143 6.19 -13.44 5.26
C VAL A 143 5.28 -14.66 5.38
N THR A 144 4.24 -14.55 6.19
CA THR A 144 3.12 -15.50 6.20
C THR A 144 1.81 -14.78 5.95
N LYS A 145 0.98 -15.36 5.08
CA LYS A 145 -0.30 -14.80 4.64
C LYS A 145 -1.42 -15.80 4.89
N LYS A 146 -2.48 -15.38 5.56
CA LYS A 146 -3.65 -16.22 5.86
C LYS A 146 -4.94 -15.45 5.59
N TYR A 147 -5.94 -16.17 5.09
CA TYR A 147 -7.26 -15.64 4.80
C TYR A 147 -8.27 -16.39 5.65
N LYS A 148 -9.09 -15.67 6.42
CA LYS A 148 -10.24 -16.25 7.13
C LYS A 148 -11.50 -15.78 6.44
N LEU A 149 -12.31 -16.71 5.96
CA LEU A 149 -13.45 -16.41 5.10
C LEU A 149 -14.73 -16.84 5.80
N LYS A 150 -15.78 -16.02 5.69
CA LYS A 150 -17.15 -16.37 6.06
C LYS A 150 -17.93 -16.70 4.80
N LEU A 151 -18.33 -17.95 4.67
CA LEU A 151 -19.14 -18.47 3.57
C LEU A 151 -20.60 -18.56 4.00
N VAL A 152 -21.52 -18.23 3.09
CA VAL A 152 -22.97 -18.31 3.31
C VAL A 152 -23.63 -19.04 2.14
N ASN A 153 -24.57 -19.93 2.43
CA ASN A 153 -25.44 -20.59 1.45
C ASN A 153 -26.83 -20.76 2.07
N GLY A 154 -27.78 -19.92 1.65
CA GLY A 154 -29.06 -19.75 2.35
C GLY A 154 -28.82 -19.35 3.81
N ASP A 155 -29.44 -20.08 4.73
CA ASP A 155 -29.30 -19.85 6.19
C ASP A 155 -28.04 -20.48 6.80
N LYS A 156 -27.26 -21.24 6.01
CA LYS A 156 -26.06 -21.92 6.50
C LYS A 156 -24.86 -20.99 6.44
N VAL A 157 -24.06 -21.02 7.52
CA VAL A 157 -22.81 -20.25 7.64
C VAL A 157 -21.67 -21.20 7.90
N LEU A 158 -20.58 -21.06 7.13
CA LEU A 158 -19.33 -21.78 7.32
C LEU A 158 -18.17 -20.79 7.45
N ARG A 159 -17.21 -21.09 8.31
CA ARG A 159 -15.95 -20.33 8.40
C ARG A 159 -14.81 -21.23 7.97
N VAL A 160 -14.04 -20.76 7.00
CA VAL A 160 -12.87 -21.49 6.48
C VAL A 160 -11.64 -20.61 6.58
N LYS A 161 -10.47 -21.24 6.56
CA LYS A 161 -9.20 -20.57 6.53
C LYS A 161 -8.36 -21.13 5.40
N THR A 162 -7.64 -20.26 4.69
CA THR A 162 -6.68 -20.66 3.66
C THR A 162 -5.35 -19.94 3.83
N ASP A 163 -4.30 -20.50 3.25
CA ASP A 163 -3.08 -19.77 2.93
C ASP A 163 -3.22 -18.99 1.60
N ALA A 164 -2.13 -18.36 1.14
CA ALA A 164 -2.10 -17.61 -0.13
C ALA A 164 -2.11 -18.49 -1.39
N SER A 165 -1.82 -19.78 -1.27
CA SER A 165 -1.90 -20.74 -2.36
C SER A 165 -3.30 -21.36 -2.49
N GLY A 166 -4.21 -21.02 -1.59
CA GLY A 166 -5.57 -21.57 -1.55
C GLY A 166 -5.67 -22.90 -0.81
N ASN A 167 -4.62 -23.35 -0.12
CA ASN A 167 -4.69 -24.55 0.71
C ASN A 167 -5.50 -24.24 1.97
N PHE A 168 -6.42 -25.13 2.33
CA PHE A 168 -7.24 -24.99 3.53
C PHE A 168 -6.46 -25.40 4.79
N LEU A 169 -6.63 -24.62 5.87
CA LEU A 169 -5.88 -24.72 7.15
C LEU A 169 -6.77 -25.05 8.35
#